data_AF-A0A8J3UDA3-F1
#
_entry.id   AF-A0A8J3UDA3-F1
#
_cell.length_a   1.000
_cell.length_b   1.000
_cell.length_c   1.000
_cell.angle_alpha   90.00
_cell.angle_beta   90.00
_cell.angle_gamma   90.00
#
_symmetry.space_group_name_H-M   'P 1'
#
loop_
_entity.id
_entity.type
_entity.pdbx_description
1 polymer ?
#
loop_
_entity_poly.entity_id
_entity_poly.type
_entity_poly.pdbx_seq_one_letter_code
_entity_poly.pdbx_strand_id
1 'polypeptide(L)'
;MTRNGPRILNVPIGLDATGTRTESDSLGEIEVPADHYWGAQTQRSLIHFSIGDDRMPKAVYHAYGYIKKAAAHVNGRAGRMPRWKADLIARVADEVIDGRLDSEFPLYVWQTGSGTQSNMNVNEVISNRAIQLLGGRLGSKDPVHPNDHVNMGQSSNDTFVTAMHIAVVHALETRLLPALSRLSDAAGRKSREWAHVVKVGRTHLEDATPLTVGQEWSGYVAQIEDATEHLKTTARGLDRLAIGGTAVGTGLNAPPGFGDEVAREIARLTRHAFTGAPNRFAAQASCDPLVRVSAALRTLAVSLFKFANDLRWLGSGPRTGLHELDLPSNEPGSSIMPGKVNPTQAEAMLMVAVQVIADDGAVSMAGAEGNFELNAFRPVIINNVLHSIRILADMMDHFREYLVEGVRLNTPKLESDVERSVMMVTALSPVIGYDESAKIAHRAIADDLTLKEAAMRSGVDERLFDRVVDPERLTRPGVAGNGRTRRTGG
;
A
#
# COMPACT_ATOMS: atom_id res chain seq x y z
N MET A 1 -12.19 10.40 -52.28
CA MET A 1 -13.12 10.10 -51.17
C MET A 1 -13.32 8.59 -51.09
N THR A 2 -12.73 7.94 -50.10
CA THR A 2 -13.36 6.80 -49.41
C THR A 2 -13.18 7.10 -47.93
N ARG A 3 -14.22 7.67 -47.31
CA ARG A 3 -14.26 8.06 -45.89
C ARG A 3 -14.29 6.85 -44.93
N ASN A 4 -14.16 5.62 -45.44
CA ASN A 4 -14.32 4.40 -44.66
C ASN A 4 -12.98 3.68 -44.60
N GLY A 5 -12.44 3.50 -43.39
CA GLY A 5 -11.29 2.64 -43.14
C GLY A 5 -11.58 1.16 -43.49
N PRO A 6 -10.62 0.24 -43.28
CA PRO A 6 -10.84 -1.17 -43.51
C PRO A 6 -12.01 -1.70 -42.65
N ARG A 7 -12.66 -2.76 -43.13
CA ARG A 7 -13.73 -3.45 -42.39
C ARG A 7 -13.14 -4.03 -41.11
N ILE A 8 -13.67 -3.61 -39.95
CA ILE A 8 -13.32 -4.19 -38.65
C ILE A 8 -14.27 -5.34 -38.37
N LEU A 9 -13.72 -6.54 -38.19
CA LEU A 9 -14.44 -7.76 -37.86
C LEU A 9 -14.88 -7.73 -36.39
N ASN A 10 -15.95 -8.46 -36.08
CA ASN A 10 -16.39 -8.71 -34.70
C ASN A 10 -15.98 -10.13 -34.30
N VAL A 11 -14.70 -10.34 -34.02
CA VAL A 11 -14.16 -11.63 -33.58
C VAL A 11 -13.87 -11.60 -32.06
N PRO A 12 -14.16 -12.69 -31.33
CA PRO A 12 -13.86 -12.78 -29.90
C PRO A 12 -12.36 -12.69 -29.63
N ILE A 13 -11.99 -12.44 -28.37
CA ILE A 13 -10.60 -12.62 -27.91
C ILE A 13 -10.33 -14.12 -27.85
N GLY A 14 -9.15 -14.53 -28.32
CA GLY A 14 -8.75 -15.93 -28.40
C GLY A 14 -8.25 -16.29 -29.80
N LEU A 15 -7.41 -17.32 -29.85
CA LEU A 15 -6.84 -17.90 -31.07
C LEU A 15 -6.96 -19.42 -30.97
N ASP A 16 -7.57 -20.06 -31.97
CA ASP A 16 -7.72 -21.51 -32.04
C ASP A 16 -6.57 -22.21 -32.81
N ALA A 17 -5.53 -21.45 -33.16
CA ALA A 17 -4.42 -21.95 -33.96
C ALA A 17 -3.46 -22.80 -33.12
N THR A 18 -3.05 -23.96 -33.65
CA THR A 18 -2.12 -24.87 -32.97
C THR A 18 -0.72 -24.79 -33.57
N GLY A 19 0.31 -25.13 -32.78
CA GLY A 19 1.70 -25.16 -33.23
C GLY A 19 2.39 -23.80 -33.06
N THR A 20 3.25 -23.43 -34.01
CA THR A 20 3.98 -22.16 -33.99
C THR A 20 3.71 -21.33 -35.23
N ARG A 21 3.97 -20.03 -35.12
CA ARG A 21 4.12 -19.11 -36.25
C ARG A 21 5.50 -18.49 -36.20
N THR A 22 6.11 -18.29 -37.36
CA THR A 22 7.36 -17.56 -37.48
C THR A 22 7.07 -16.05 -37.38
N GLU A 23 7.70 -15.40 -36.41
CA GLU A 23 7.80 -13.94 -36.35
C GLU A 23 9.25 -13.50 -36.50
N SER A 24 9.46 -12.21 -36.76
CA SER A 24 10.79 -11.62 -36.92
C SER A 24 10.92 -10.31 -36.15
N ASP A 25 12.13 -10.04 -35.67
CA ASP A 25 12.58 -8.74 -35.20
C ASP A 25 13.91 -8.40 -35.89
N SER A 26 14.60 -7.35 -35.43
CA SER A 26 15.89 -6.96 -36.01
C SER A 26 17.03 -7.97 -35.80
N LEU A 27 16.85 -8.98 -34.93
CA LEU A 27 17.81 -10.05 -34.68
C LEU A 27 17.54 -11.31 -35.53
N GLY A 28 16.47 -11.30 -36.32
CA GLY A 28 16.07 -12.39 -37.19
C GLY A 28 14.77 -13.06 -36.77
N GLU A 29 14.54 -14.26 -37.31
CA GLU A 29 13.31 -15.03 -37.11
C GLU A 29 13.30 -15.78 -35.76
N ILE A 30 12.10 -16.08 -35.26
CA ILE A 30 11.84 -16.91 -34.10
C ILE A 30 10.45 -17.53 -34.18
N GLU A 31 10.33 -18.77 -33.71
CA GLU A 31 9.05 -19.46 -33.58
C GLU A 31 8.30 -19.02 -32.31
N VAL A 32 7.06 -18.56 -32.50
CA VAL A 32 6.15 -18.12 -31.44
C VAL A 32 4.93 -19.05 -31.42
N PRO A 33 4.43 -19.48 -30.26
CA PRO A 33 3.20 -20.26 -30.19
C PRO A 33 2.03 -19.60 -30.96
N ALA A 34 1.33 -20.37 -31.79
CA ALA A 34 0.32 -19.84 -32.71
C ALA A 34 -0.97 -19.38 -32.01
N ASP A 35 -1.21 -19.87 -30.79
CA ASP A 35 -2.36 -19.59 -29.92
C ASP A 35 -2.21 -18.31 -29.07
N HIS A 36 -1.12 -17.56 -29.25
CA HIS A 36 -0.81 -16.35 -28.48
C HIS A 36 -0.65 -15.09 -29.33
N TYR A 37 -1.00 -13.93 -28.77
CA TYR A 37 -0.92 -12.64 -29.46
C TYR A 37 0.45 -11.96 -29.38
N TRP A 38 1.30 -12.30 -28.41
CA TRP A 38 2.64 -11.69 -28.30
C TRP A 38 3.54 -12.07 -29.46
N GLY A 39 4.60 -11.30 -29.73
CA GLY A 39 5.44 -11.48 -30.92
C GLY A 39 6.87 -11.91 -30.61
N ALA A 40 7.75 -11.67 -31.58
CA ALA A 40 9.16 -12.09 -31.53
C ALA A 40 9.91 -11.62 -30.28
N GLN A 41 9.75 -10.36 -29.85
CA GLN A 41 10.52 -9.82 -28.72
C GLN A 41 10.06 -10.37 -27.39
N THR A 42 8.75 -10.58 -27.22
CA THR A 42 8.21 -11.26 -26.04
C THR A 42 8.71 -12.70 -25.98
N GLN A 43 8.69 -13.41 -27.10
CA GLN A 43 9.18 -14.80 -27.17
C GLN A 43 10.68 -14.89 -26.84
N ARG A 44 11.50 -13.97 -27.35
CA ARG A 44 12.93 -13.90 -27.00
C ARG A 44 13.14 -13.58 -25.51
N SER A 45 12.32 -12.72 -24.93
CA SER A 45 12.39 -12.42 -23.49
C SER A 45 12.09 -13.66 -22.66
N LEU A 46 11.05 -14.43 -23.00
CA LEU A 46 10.73 -15.69 -22.33
C LEU A 46 11.87 -16.70 -22.39
N ILE A 47 12.59 -16.81 -23.51
CA ILE A 47 13.72 -17.75 -23.60
C ILE A 47 14.88 -17.33 -22.70
N HIS A 48 15.17 -16.04 -22.59
CA HIS A 48 16.39 -15.55 -21.93
C HIS A 48 16.19 -15.10 -20.47
N PHE A 49 14.96 -14.74 -20.07
CA PHE A 49 14.67 -14.08 -18.79
C PHE A 49 13.55 -14.78 -17.99
N SER A 50 13.30 -16.07 -18.24
CA SER A 50 12.41 -16.89 -17.40
C SER A 50 13.06 -17.29 -16.09
N ILE A 51 13.26 -16.32 -15.20
CA ILE A 51 13.92 -16.48 -13.90
C ILE A 51 12.84 -16.51 -12.81
N GLY A 52 12.87 -17.54 -11.96
CA GLY A 52 11.92 -17.69 -10.84
C GLY A 52 10.45 -17.78 -11.31
N ASP A 53 9.53 -17.40 -10.42
CA ASP A 53 8.08 -17.37 -10.67
C ASP A 53 7.48 -15.95 -10.61
N ASP A 54 8.34 -14.94 -10.41
CA ASP A 54 7.93 -13.53 -10.28
C ASP A 54 7.51 -12.96 -11.64
N ARG A 55 6.22 -13.09 -11.97
CA ARG A 55 5.64 -12.46 -13.16
C ARG A 55 5.51 -10.95 -12.96
N MET A 56 5.72 -10.19 -14.03
CA MET A 56 5.47 -8.74 -14.03
C MET A 56 4.02 -8.47 -13.58
N PRO A 57 3.78 -7.57 -12.61
CA PRO A 57 2.44 -7.32 -12.10
C PRO A 57 1.45 -6.88 -13.19
N LYS A 58 0.27 -7.52 -13.24
CA LYS A 58 -0.79 -7.23 -14.23
C LYS A 58 -1.22 -5.76 -14.25
N ALA A 59 -1.21 -5.09 -13.10
CA ALA A 59 -1.49 -3.67 -12.99
C ALA A 59 -0.58 -2.79 -13.87
N VAL A 60 0.68 -3.21 -14.15
CA VAL A 60 1.58 -2.48 -15.07
C VAL A 60 1.07 -2.58 -16.51
N TYR A 61 0.59 -3.75 -16.93
CA TYR A 61 0.02 -3.96 -18.26
C TYR A 61 -1.31 -3.21 -18.44
N HIS A 62 -2.18 -3.21 -17.43
CA HIS A 62 -3.41 -2.42 -17.44
C HIS A 62 -3.11 -0.91 -17.53
N ALA A 63 -2.13 -0.42 -16.78
CA ALA A 63 -1.64 0.95 -16.88
C ALA A 63 -1.09 1.29 -18.28
N TYR A 64 -0.38 0.35 -18.90
CA TYR A 64 0.05 0.48 -20.29
C TYR A 64 -1.10 0.64 -21.27
N GLY A 65 -2.23 -0.05 -21.06
CA GLY A 65 -3.44 0.12 -21.86
C GLY A 65 -3.88 1.59 -21.91
N TYR A 66 -3.91 2.30 -20.78
CA TYR A 66 -4.20 3.74 -20.74
C TYR A 66 -3.21 4.56 -21.56
N ILE A 67 -1.91 4.26 -21.46
CA ILE A 67 -0.84 4.97 -22.21
C ILE A 67 -1.02 4.75 -23.72
N LYS A 68 -1.20 3.51 -24.17
CA LYS A 68 -1.35 3.19 -25.59
C LYS A 68 -2.63 3.77 -26.17
N LYS A 69 -3.73 3.73 -25.43
CA LYS A 69 -4.99 4.39 -25.79
C LYS A 69 -4.81 5.90 -25.95
N ALA A 70 -4.20 6.56 -24.97
CA ALA A 70 -3.97 7.99 -24.99
C ALA A 70 -3.05 8.42 -26.14
N ALA A 71 -1.94 7.70 -26.33
CA ALA A 71 -1.00 7.96 -27.42
C ALA A 71 -1.63 7.77 -28.81
N ALA A 72 -2.49 6.75 -28.99
CA ALA A 72 -3.23 6.53 -30.22
C ALA A 72 -4.19 7.70 -30.52
N HIS A 73 -4.96 8.15 -29.51
CA HIS A 73 -5.85 9.30 -29.65
C HIS A 73 -5.10 10.58 -30.04
N VAL A 74 -3.98 10.88 -29.36
CA VAL A 74 -3.17 12.08 -29.62
C VAL A 74 -2.58 12.03 -31.02
N ASN A 75 -1.92 10.93 -31.41
CA ASN A 75 -1.35 10.79 -32.75
C ASN A 75 -2.42 10.81 -33.85
N GLY A 76 -3.59 10.22 -33.61
CA GLY A 76 -4.72 10.24 -34.53
C GLY A 76 -5.29 11.65 -34.74
N ARG A 77 -5.47 12.42 -33.66
CA ARG A 77 -5.90 13.83 -33.73
C ARG A 77 -4.88 14.71 -34.45
N ALA A 78 -3.58 14.44 -34.24
CA ALA A 78 -2.49 15.13 -34.91
C ALA A 78 -2.27 14.71 -36.37
N GLY A 79 -3.07 13.78 -36.91
CA GLY A 79 -2.96 13.30 -38.29
C GLY A 79 -1.71 12.47 -38.58
N ARG A 80 -0.98 12.01 -37.56
CA ARG A 80 0.24 11.19 -37.71
C ARG A 80 -0.03 9.74 -38.05
N MET A 81 -1.25 9.27 -37.79
CA MET A 81 -1.75 7.98 -38.25
C MET A 81 -3.20 8.10 -38.71
N PRO A 82 -3.68 7.23 -39.64
CA PRO A 82 -5.07 7.22 -40.04
C PRO A 82 -6.00 7.03 -38.85
N ARG A 83 -7.10 7.80 -38.79
CA ARG A 83 -8.02 7.80 -37.66
C ARG A 83 -8.58 6.42 -37.31
N TRP A 84 -8.94 5.62 -38.31
CA TRP A 84 -9.43 4.26 -38.10
C TRP A 84 -8.43 3.36 -37.35
N LYS A 85 -7.13 3.59 -37.56
CA LYS A 85 -6.05 2.82 -36.94
C LYS A 85 -5.87 3.26 -35.48
N ALA A 86 -5.91 4.56 -35.22
CA ALA A 86 -5.91 5.11 -33.88
C ALA A 86 -7.10 4.60 -33.05
N ASP A 87 -8.31 4.64 -33.62
CA ASP A 87 -9.54 4.18 -32.97
C ASP A 87 -9.49 2.67 -32.69
N LEU A 88 -8.92 1.86 -33.60
CA LEU A 88 -8.76 0.42 -33.40
C LEU A 88 -7.73 0.09 -32.32
N ILE A 89 -6.58 0.77 -32.30
CA ILE A 89 -5.58 0.61 -31.23
C ILE A 89 -6.19 0.97 -29.88
N ALA A 90 -6.94 2.07 -29.81
CA ALA A 90 -7.64 2.50 -28.60
C ALA A 90 -8.67 1.46 -28.13
N ARG A 91 -9.43 0.85 -29.05
CA ARG A 91 -10.37 -0.24 -28.75
C ARG A 91 -9.67 -1.47 -28.16
N VAL A 92 -8.53 -1.88 -28.72
CA VAL A 92 -7.77 -3.03 -28.20
C VAL A 92 -7.10 -2.69 -26.87
N ALA A 93 -6.64 -1.45 -26.70
CA ALA A 93 -6.11 -0.98 -25.43
C ALA A 93 -7.16 -1.03 -24.30
N ASP A 94 -8.45 -0.86 -24.60
CA ASP A 94 -9.53 -1.13 -23.62
C ASP A 94 -9.58 -2.60 -23.21
N GLU A 95 -9.38 -3.55 -24.14
CA GLU A 95 -9.29 -4.98 -23.79
C GLU A 95 -8.10 -5.27 -22.85
N VAL A 96 -7.01 -4.50 -22.95
CA VAL A 96 -5.87 -4.55 -22.01
C VAL A 96 -6.22 -3.93 -20.66
N ILE A 97 -6.87 -2.75 -20.65
CA ILE A 97 -7.29 -2.07 -19.41
C ILE A 97 -8.25 -2.95 -18.60
N ASP A 98 -9.17 -3.63 -19.28
CA ASP A 98 -10.18 -4.51 -18.67
C ASP A 98 -9.62 -5.87 -18.21
N GLY A 99 -8.32 -6.14 -18.42
CA GLY A 99 -7.67 -7.40 -18.06
C GLY A 99 -8.05 -8.60 -18.94
N ARG A 100 -8.73 -8.37 -20.06
CA ARG A 100 -9.23 -9.44 -20.95
C ARG A 100 -8.13 -10.13 -21.76
N LEU A 101 -6.93 -9.57 -21.74
CA LEU A 101 -5.73 -10.07 -22.42
C LEU A 101 -4.62 -10.47 -21.43
N ASP A 102 -4.94 -10.67 -20.15
CA ASP A 102 -3.93 -10.92 -19.11
C ASP A 102 -3.05 -12.17 -19.36
N SER A 103 -3.59 -13.19 -20.03
CA SER A 103 -2.82 -14.38 -20.44
C SER A 103 -1.68 -14.05 -21.40
N GLU A 104 -1.78 -12.94 -22.13
CA GLU A 104 -0.84 -12.55 -23.19
C GLU A 104 0.37 -11.77 -22.67
N PHE A 105 0.46 -11.62 -21.35
CA PHE A 105 1.53 -10.88 -20.68
C PHE A 105 2.35 -11.81 -19.77
N PRO A 106 3.16 -12.72 -20.34
CA PRO A 106 3.82 -13.78 -19.58
C PRO A 106 5.16 -13.36 -18.98
N LEU A 107 5.65 -12.14 -19.22
CA LEU A 107 7.02 -11.79 -18.86
C LEU A 107 7.26 -11.70 -17.34
N TYR A 108 8.51 -11.92 -16.95
CA TYR A 108 8.97 -11.91 -15.56
C TYR A 108 9.44 -10.52 -15.12
N VAL A 109 9.54 -10.34 -13.81
CA VAL A 109 10.13 -9.14 -13.18
C VAL A 109 11.61 -9.00 -13.56
N TRP A 110 12.34 -10.12 -13.58
CA TRP A 110 13.79 -10.18 -13.80
C TRP A 110 14.15 -10.09 -15.29
N GLN A 111 13.75 -8.99 -15.92
CA GLN A 111 13.93 -8.69 -17.33
C GLN A 111 14.90 -7.51 -17.54
N THR A 112 14.97 -6.97 -18.76
CA THR A 112 15.66 -5.70 -19.02
C THR A 112 15.23 -4.61 -18.04
N GLY A 113 16.20 -3.97 -17.42
CA GLY A 113 16.02 -3.01 -16.34
C GLY A 113 15.18 -1.77 -16.65
N SER A 114 15.09 -1.41 -17.93
CA SER A 114 14.24 -0.33 -18.44
C SER A 114 12.75 -0.69 -18.49
N GLY A 115 12.42 -1.99 -18.48
CA GLY A 115 11.08 -2.49 -18.77
C GLY A 115 10.72 -2.57 -20.27
N THR A 116 11.72 -2.44 -21.17
CA THR A 116 11.50 -2.51 -22.63
C THR A 116 10.77 -3.77 -23.09
N GLN A 117 11.07 -4.92 -22.50
CA GLN A 117 10.44 -6.18 -22.91
C GLN A 117 8.93 -6.17 -22.60
N SER A 118 8.51 -5.68 -21.42
CA SER A 118 7.08 -5.48 -21.14
C SER A 118 6.42 -4.42 -22.03
N ASN A 119 7.10 -3.30 -22.34
CA ASN A 119 6.57 -2.32 -23.32
C ASN A 119 6.31 -2.98 -24.68
N MET A 120 7.29 -3.75 -25.17
CA MET A 120 7.17 -4.44 -26.45
C MET A 120 6.13 -5.55 -26.43
N ASN A 121 5.98 -6.26 -25.32
CA ASN A 121 4.92 -7.24 -25.15
C ASN A 121 3.53 -6.61 -25.31
N VAL A 122 3.28 -5.45 -24.69
CA VAL A 122 2.03 -4.70 -24.92
C VAL A 122 1.88 -4.29 -26.39
N ASN A 123 2.95 -3.75 -26.99
CA ASN A 123 2.91 -3.31 -28.38
C ASN A 123 2.58 -4.46 -29.36
N GLU A 124 3.20 -5.62 -29.16
CA GLU A 124 3.00 -6.82 -29.98
C GLU A 124 1.59 -7.39 -29.81
N VAL A 125 1.11 -7.50 -28.57
CA VAL A 125 -0.26 -7.99 -28.28
C VAL A 125 -1.31 -7.08 -28.91
N ILE A 126 -1.20 -5.76 -28.70
CA ILE A 126 -2.15 -4.81 -29.30
C ILE A 126 -2.08 -4.85 -30.83
N SER A 127 -0.88 -4.93 -31.40
CA SER A 127 -0.64 -5.05 -32.84
C SER A 127 -1.33 -6.28 -33.42
N ASN A 128 -1.06 -7.48 -32.89
CA ASN A 128 -1.60 -8.73 -33.40
C ASN A 128 -3.10 -8.86 -33.15
N ARG A 129 -3.61 -8.37 -32.02
CA ARG A 129 -5.05 -8.31 -31.77
C ARG A 129 -5.77 -7.35 -32.73
N ALA A 130 -5.18 -6.20 -33.05
CA ALA A 130 -5.72 -5.31 -34.08
C ALA A 130 -5.67 -5.94 -35.48
N ILE A 131 -4.60 -6.65 -35.84
CA ILE A 131 -4.49 -7.39 -37.11
C ILE A 131 -5.57 -8.47 -37.21
N GLN A 132 -5.81 -9.23 -36.14
CA GLN A 132 -6.89 -10.23 -36.09
C GLN A 132 -8.26 -9.59 -36.35
N LEU A 133 -8.55 -8.44 -35.71
CA LEU A 133 -9.79 -7.69 -35.91
C LEU A 133 -9.94 -7.15 -37.35
N LEU A 134 -8.87 -7.13 -38.15
CA LEU A 134 -8.88 -6.75 -39.55
C LEU A 134 -8.88 -7.95 -40.50
N GLY A 135 -8.90 -9.18 -39.97
CA GLY A 135 -8.78 -10.41 -40.75
C GLY A 135 -7.40 -10.62 -41.38
N GLY A 136 -6.37 -9.94 -40.86
CA GLY A 136 -5.00 -10.07 -41.32
C GLY A 136 -4.28 -11.28 -40.73
N ARG A 137 -3.06 -11.52 -41.19
CA ARG A 137 -2.18 -12.59 -40.70
C ARG A 137 -1.37 -12.11 -39.49
N LEU A 138 -1.58 -12.70 -38.31
CA LEU A 138 -0.78 -12.39 -37.12
C LEU A 138 0.72 -12.52 -37.40
N GLY A 139 1.53 -11.66 -36.77
CA GLY A 139 2.97 -11.58 -36.98
C GLY A 139 3.42 -10.84 -38.25
N SER A 140 2.50 -10.51 -39.16
CA SER A 140 2.81 -9.71 -40.36
C SER A 140 3.28 -8.30 -40.05
N LYS A 141 2.87 -7.75 -38.89
CA LYS A 141 3.01 -6.34 -38.51
C LYS A 141 2.31 -5.36 -39.47
N ASP A 142 1.40 -5.87 -40.28
CA ASP A 142 0.60 -5.13 -41.26
C ASP A 142 -0.88 -5.50 -41.12
N PRO A 143 -1.80 -4.51 -41.05
CA PRO A 143 -1.58 -3.07 -41.25
C PRO A 143 -1.23 -2.29 -39.98
N VAL A 144 -1.11 -2.96 -38.83
CA VAL A 144 -0.75 -2.35 -37.54
C VAL A 144 0.60 -2.88 -37.11
N HIS A 145 1.64 -2.07 -37.25
CA HIS A 145 3.00 -2.35 -36.78
C HIS A 145 3.19 -1.99 -35.29
N PRO A 146 3.84 -2.84 -34.48
CA PRO A 146 3.99 -2.61 -33.03
C PRO A 146 4.85 -1.37 -32.71
N ASN A 147 5.91 -1.10 -33.47
CA ASN A 147 6.75 0.08 -33.25
C ASN A 147 6.15 1.34 -33.88
N ASP A 148 6.03 1.34 -35.20
CA ASP A 148 5.62 2.49 -36.01
C ASP A 148 4.21 3.02 -35.71
N HIS A 149 3.30 2.17 -35.19
CA HIS A 149 1.94 2.59 -34.85
C HIS A 149 1.65 2.55 -33.35
N VAL A 150 1.79 1.38 -32.70
CA VAL A 150 1.42 1.25 -31.28
C VAL A 150 2.39 2.02 -30.37
N ASN A 151 3.68 2.04 -30.71
CA ASN A 151 4.72 2.76 -29.99
C ASN A 151 5.06 4.15 -30.61
N MET A 152 4.22 4.69 -31.49
CA MET A 152 4.50 5.95 -32.19
C MET A 152 4.69 7.12 -31.20
N GLY A 153 5.83 7.81 -31.28
CA GLY A 153 6.18 8.95 -30.43
C GLY A 153 6.56 8.57 -28.98
N GLN A 154 6.78 7.29 -28.70
CA GLN A 154 7.04 6.77 -27.36
C GLN A 154 8.39 6.06 -27.29
N SER A 155 8.92 5.91 -26.08
CA SER A 155 10.03 5.04 -25.75
C SER A 155 9.66 4.16 -24.57
N SER A 156 10.32 3.01 -24.39
CA SER A 156 10.21 2.28 -23.12
C SER A 156 10.68 3.14 -21.93
N ASN A 157 11.65 4.02 -22.17
CA ASN A 157 12.28 4.83 -21.13
C ASN A 157 11.36 5.91 -20.55
N ASP A 158 10.36 6.40 -21.31
CA ASP A 158 9.34 7.32 -20.80
C ASP A 158 8.00 6.63 -20.51
N THR A 159 7.66 5.55 -21.21
CA THR A 159 6.39 4.83 -21.00
C THR A 159 6.40 3.89 -19.78
N PHE A 160 7.49 3.18 -19.49
CA PHE A 160 7.48 2.21 -18.40
C PHE A 160 7.34 2.89 -17.04
N VAL A 161 8.11 3.95 -16.77
CA VAL A 161 7.96 4.75 -15.53
C VAL A 161 6.60 5.46 -15.46
N THR A 162 6.04 5.86 -16.61
CA THR A 162 4.66 6.38 -16.67
C THR A 162 3.66 5.30 -16.25
N ALA A 163 3.82 4.05 -16.72
CA ALA A 163 2.96 2.93 -16.35
C ALA A 163 3.09 2.58 -14.86
N MET A 164 4.32 2.63 -14.32
CA MET A 164 4.59 2.43 -12.90
C MET A 164 3.81 3.44 -12.04
N HIS A 165 3.86 4.73 -12.38
CA HIS A 165 3.13 5.77 -11.65
C HIS A 165 1.62 5.55 -11.69
N ILE A 166 1.06 5.28 -12.87
CA ILE A 166 -0.38 5.02 -13.03
C ILE A 166 -0.81 3.79 -12.22
N ALA A 167 -0.05 2.69 -12.31
CA ALA A 167 -0.35 1.45 -11.60
C ALA A 167 -0.34 1.65 -10.08
N VAL A 168 0.65 2.37 -9.54
CA VAL A 168 0.75 2.64 -8.11
C VAL A 168 -0.36 3.55 -7.64
N VAL A 169 -0.62 4.67 -8.32
CA VAL A 169 -1.74 5.56 -7.97
C VAL A 169 -3.06 4.78 -7.95
N HIS A 170 -3.33 3.99 -8.98
CA HIS A 170 -4.54 3.18 -9.05
C HIS A 170 -4.63 2.19 -7.87
N ALA A 171 -3.53 1.51 -7.53
CA ALA A 171 -3.49 0.56 -6.42
C ALA A 171 -3.67 1.24 -5.05
N LEU A 172 -3.12 2.45 -4.86
CA LEU A 172 -3.32 3.24 -3.66
C LEU A 172 -4.80 3.63 -3.50
N GLU A 173 -5.42 4.17 -4.55
CA GLU A 173 -6.79 4.68 -4.51
C GLU A 173 -7.85 3.60 -4.41
N THR A 174 -7.66 2.47 -5.10
CA THR A 174 -8.69 1.42 -5.18
C THR A 174 -8.55 0.34 -4.13
N ARG A 175 -7.36 0.17 -3.53
CA ARG A 175 -7.10 -0.88 -2.53
C ARG A 175 -6.67 -0.32 -1.18
N LEU A 176 -5.51 0.35 -1.15
CA LEU A 176 -4.85 0.66 0.13
C LEU A 176 -5.58 1.72 0.95
N LEU A 177 -5.89 2.87 0.33
CA LEU A 177 -6.55 3.98 1.04
C LEU A 177 -7.96 3.59 1.54
N PRO A 178 -8.78 2.83 0.79
CA PRO A 178 -10.02 2.28 1.33
C PRO A 178 -9.82 1.32 2.51
N ALA A 179 -8.85 0.41 2.46
CA ALA A 179 -8.56 -0.52 3.56
C ALA A 179 -8.09 0.22 4.82
N LEU A 180 -7.23 1.23 4.68
CA LEU A 180 -6.81 2.14 5.75
C LEU A 180 -8.01 2.82 6.42
N SER A 181 -8.90 3.40 5.60
CA SER A 181 -10.11 4.06 6.12
C SER A 181 -10.96 3.10 6.93
N ARG A 182 -11.23 1.89 6.40
CA ARG A 182 -12.05 0.90 7.10
C ARG A 182 -11.43 0.45 8.43
N LEU A 183 -10.11 0.22 8.47
CA LEU A 183 -9.41 -0.16 9.69
C LEU A 183 -9.41 0.98 10.71
N SER A 184 -9.10 2.21 10.28
CA SER A 184 -9.13 3.40 11.15
C SER A 184 -10.53 3.63 11.73
N ASP A 185 -11.58 3.52 10.91
CA ASP A 185 -12.96 3.66 11.34
C ASP A 185 -13.35 2.61 12.39
N ALA A 186 -12.92 1.34 12.20
CA ALA A 186 -13.19 0.27 13.15
C ALA A 186 -12.47 0.49 14.49
N ALA A 187 -11.18 0.85 14.46
CA ALA A 187 -10.42 1.18 15.65
C ALA A 187 -10.98 2.43 16.36
N GLY A 188 -11.42 3.44 15.59
CA GLY A 188 -12.07 4.64 16.11
C GLY A 188 -13.42 4.36 16.78
N ARG A 189 -14.19 3.40 16.26
CA ARG A 189 -15.42 2.93 16.94
C ARG A 189 -15.09 2.30 18.29
N LYS A 190 -14.09 1.41 18.36
CA LYS A 190 -13.63 0.80 19.62
C LYS A 190 -13.10 1.83 20.61
N SER A 191 -12.32 2.80 20.14
CA SER A 191 -11.84 3.92 20.97
C SER A 191 -13.00 4.68 21.62
N ARG A 192 -14.07 4.99 20.87
CA ARG A 192 -15.27 5.66 21.41
C ARG A 192 -16.09 4.77 22.33
N GLU A 193 -16.24 3.49 21.99
CA GLU A 193 -16.94 2.49 22.82
C GLU A 193 -16.30 2.39 24.20
N TRP A 194 -14.98 2.46 24.28
CA TRP A 194 -14.22 2.26 25.51
C TRP A 194 -13.66 3.55 26.12
N ALA A 195 -14.22 4.70 25.75
CA ALA A 195 -13.76 6.03 26.15
C ALA A 195 -13.66 6.21 27.68
N HIS A 196 -14.47 5.49 28.46
CA HIS A 196 -14.57 5.59 29.91
C HIS A 196 -14.02 4.38 30.67
N VAL A 197 -13.53 3.35 29.98
CA VAL A 197 -13.02 2.14 30.64
C VAL A 197 -11.59 2.39 31.09
N VAL A 198 -11.33 2.43 32.39
CA VAL A 198 -10.00 2.67 32.96
C VAL A 198 -9.16 1.39 32.92
N LYS A 199 -7.88 1.54 32.60
CA LYS A 199 -6.85 0.50 32.67
C LYS A 199 -5.55 1.06 33.25
N VAL A 200 -4.65 0.17 33.63
CA VAL A 200 -3.28 0.53 34.01
C VAL A 200 -2.45 0.75 32.75
N GLY A 201 -1.78 1.90 32.65
CA GLY A 201 -0.80 2.15 31.61
C GLY A 201 0.47 1.35 31.85
N ARG A 202 1.23 1.06 30.80
CA ARG A 202 2.55 0.44 30.94
C ARG A 202 3.61 1.22 30.17
N THR A 203 4.70 1.53 30.85
CA THR A 203 5.90 2.14 30.26
C THR A 203 7.09 1.31 30.68
N HIS A 204 7.98 0.96 29.75
CA HIS A 204 9.06 0.00 30.01
C HIS A 204 8.57 -1.40 30.44
N LEU A 205 7.33 -1.75 30.08
CA LEU A 205 6.60 -2.95 30.49
C LEU A 205 6.17 -3.00 31.97
N GLU A 206 6.57 -2.03 32.77
CA GLU A 206 6.16 -1.90 34.17
C GLU A 206 4.82 -1.18 34.29
N ASP A 207 4.11 -1.44 35.40
CA ASP A 207 2.91 -0.69 35.76
C ASP A 207 3.21 0.82 35.81
N ALA A 208 2.27 1.63 35.32
CA ALA A 208 2.34 3.07 35.33
C ALA A 208 1.00 3.68 35.81
N THR A 209 0.78 4.96 35.56
CA THR A 209 -0.48 5.65 35.88
C THR A 209 -1.64 5.15 35.01
N PRO A 210 -2.90 5.30 35.45
CA PRO A 210 -4.06 4.90 34.67
C PRO A 210 -4.27 5.77 33.42
N LEU A 211 -4.90 5.17 32.42
CA LEU A 211 -5.49 5.80 31.24
C LEU A 211 -6.79 5.06 30.89
N THR A 212 -7.61 5.60 29.98
CA THR A 212 -8.73 4.81 29.46
C THR A 212 -8.30 3.93 28.29
N VAL A 213 -8.94 2.78 28.12
CA VAL A 213 -8.76 1.92 26.94
C VAL A 213 -9.06 2.73 25.67
N GLY A 214 -10.07 3.61 25.71
CA GLY A 214 -10.36 4.52 24.60
C GLY A 214 -9.21 5.45 24.25
N GLN A 215 -8.48 5.99 25.24
CA GLN A 215 -7.28 6.79 25.03
C GLN A 215 -6.15 5.97 24.39
N GLU A 216 -5.91 4.74 24.86
CA GLU A 216 -4.93 3.83 24.25
C GLU A 216 -5.25 3.59 22.77
N TRP A 217 -6.52 3.28 22.46
CA TRP A 217 -6.98 3.03 21.11
C TRP A 217 -6.96 4.26 20.21
N SER A 218 -7.17 5.45 20.78
CA SER A 218 -7.04 6.71 20.04
C SER A 218 -5.61 6.94 19.52
N GLY A 219 -4.61 6.39 20.22
CA GLY A 219 -3.21 6.40 19.76
C GLY A 219 -3.01 5.62 18.47
N TYR A 220 -3.62 4.43 18.35
CA TYR A 220 -3.55 3.63 17.12
C TYR A 220 -4.22 4.36 15.95
N VAL A 221 -5.39 4.95 16.19
CA VAL A 221 -6.12 5.74 15.18
C VAL A 221 -5.27 6.90 14.69
N ALA A 222 -4.70 7.69 15.60
CA ALA A 222 -3.85 8.82 15.25
C ALA A 222 -2.62 8.39 14.43
N GLN A 223 -1.97 7.27 14.77
CA GLN A 223 -0.84 6.73 14.01
C GLN A 223 -1.21 6.31 12.58
N ILE A 224 -2.41 5.74 12.38
CA ILE A 224 -2.91 5.35 11.06
C ILE A 224 -3.28 6.59 10.24
N GLU A 225 -3.94 7.58 10.85
CA GLU A 225 -4.34 8.82 10.19
C GLU A 225 -3.14 9.65 9.74
N ASP A 226 -2.14 9.83 10.60
CA ASP A 226 -0.88 10.52 10.28
C ASP A 226 -0.13 9.83 9.13
N ALA A 227 0.03 8.50 9.21
CA ALA A 227 0.65 7.72 8.14
C ALA A 227 -0.13 7.84 6.81
N THR A 228 -1.46 7.90 6.88
CA THR A 228 -2.35 8.08 5.71
C THR A 228 -2.16 9.45 5.06
N GLU A 229 -2.11 10.52 5.85
CA GLU A 229 -1.87 11.87 5.34
C GLU A 229 -0.48 11.98 4.70
N HIS A 230 0.54 11.43 5.36
CA HIS A 230 1.90 11.39 4.83
C HIS A 230 1.97 10.63 3.50
N LEU A 231 1.34 9.46 3.41
CA LEU A 231 1.28 8.67 2.19
C LEU A 231 0.57 9.42 1.05
N LYS A 232 -0.59 10.02 1.31
CA LYS A 232 -1.33 10.82 0.32
C LYS A 232 -0.50 11.99 -0.21
N THR A 233 0.19 12.70 0.68
CA THR A 233 1.06 13.83 0.31
C THR A 233 2.23 13.36 -0.55
N THR A 234 2.85 12.24 -0.17
CA THR A 234 3.98 11.66 -0.89
C THR A 234 3.59 11.14 -2.27
N ALA A 235 2.42 10.50 -2.37
CA ALA A 235 1.89 9.94 -3.61
C ALA A 235 1.62 10.99 -4.69
N ARG A 236 1.41 12.28 -4.35
CA ARG A 236 1.28 13.37 -5.33
C ARG A 236 2.50 13.52 -6.24
N GLY A 237 3.67 13.03 -5.81
CA GLY A 237 4.85 12.96 -6.67
C GLY A 237 4.65 12.08 -7.91
N LEU A 238 3.74 11.10 -7.86
CA LEU A 238 3.43 10.19 -8.95
C LEU A 238 2.54 10.82 -10.03
N ASP A 239 1.86 11.94 -9.73
CA ASP A 239 0.97 12.64 -10.67
C ASP A 239 1.73 13.18 -11.90
N ARG A 240 3.06 13.29 -11.79
CA ARG A 240 3.95 13.79 -12.84
C ARG A 240 4.50 12.62 -13.65
N LEU A 241 4.05 12.50 -14.88
CA LEU A 241 4.38 11.39 -15.78
C LEU A 241 5.60 11.71 -16.64
N ALA A 242 6.44 10.73 -16.97
CA ALA A 242 7.61 10.93 -17.83
C ALA A 242 7.28 11.02 -19.33
N ILE A 243 6.10 10.55 -19.75
CA ILE A 243 5.65 10.45 -21.14
C ILE A 243 5.95 11.69 -21.99
N GLY A 244 6.59 11.50 -23.14
CA GLY A 244 7.03 12.55 -24.05
C GLY A 244 8.51 12.92 -23.89
N GLY A 245 9.22 12.39 -22.90
CA GLY A 245 10.68 12.50 -22.80
C GLY A 245 11.43 11.57 -23.78
N THR A 246 10.75 10.56 -24.33
CA THR A 246 11.27 9.57 -25.27
C THR A 246 12.53 8.87 -24.78
N ALA A 247 13.62 8.86 -25.55
CA ALA A 247 14.80 8.04 -25.24
C ALA A 247 15.52 8.51 -23.96
N VAL A 248 15.80 9.81 -23.85
CA VAL A 248 16.71 10.38 -22.86
C VAL A 248 16.20 11.68 -22.20
N GLY A 249 14.94 12.05 -22.42
CA GLY A 249 14.32 13.25 -21.85
C GLY A 249 14.14 14.41 -22.83
N THR A 250 14.76 14.37 -24.01
CA THR A 250 14.71 15.47 -24.99
C THR A 250 13.42 15.53 -25.80
N GLY A 251 12.65 14.44 -25.84
CA GLY A 251 11.45 14.34 -26.68
C GLY A 251 11.75 14.08 -28.16
N LEU A 252 12.96 13.66 -28.52
CA LEU A 252 13.30 13.27 -29.90
C LEU A 252 12.27 12.26 -30.45
N ASN A 253 11.79 12.48 -31.68
CA ASN A 253 10.76 11.71 -32.38
C ASN A 253 9.32 11.81 -31.80
N ALA A 254 9.09 12.62 -30.77
CA ALA A 254 7.75 13.05 -30.36
C ALA A 254 7.46 14.47 -30.91
N PRO A 255 6.25 14.74 -31.41
CA PRO A 255 5.90 16.09 -31.87
C PRO A 255 5.80 17.06 -30.67
N PRO A 256 5.98 18.37 -30.91
CA PRO A 256 5.80 19.38 -29.86
C PRO A 256 4.44 19.22 -29.14
N GLY A 257 4.46 19.24 -27.80
CA GLY A 257 3.26 19.10 -26.98
C GLY A 257 2.74 17.67 -26.78
N PHE A 258 3.33 16.65 -27.44
CA PHE A 258 2.87 15.26 -27.35
C PHE A 258 2.74 14.75 -25.91
N GLY A 259 3.79 14.88 -25.11
CA GLY A 259 3.81 14.38 -23.74
C GLY A 259 2.71 14.98 -22.87
N ASP A 260 2.48 16.29 -22.98
CA ASP A 260 1.47 17.00 -22.19
C ASP A 260 0.04 16.68 -22.66
N GLU A 261 -0.15 16.46 -23.96
CA GLU A 261 -1.42 16.00 -24.50
C GLU A 261 -1.75 14.56 -24.09
N VAL A 262 -0.76 13.67 -24.11
CA VAL A 262 -0.93 12.29 -23.66
C VAL A 262 -1.21 12.26 -22.16
N ALA A 263 -0.48 13.03 -21.34
CA ALA A 263 -0.76 13.12 -19.90
C ALA A 263 -2.18 13.63 -19.62
N ARG A 264 -2.65 14.66 -20.35
CA ARG A 264 -4.04 15.15 -20.25
C ARG A 264 -5.08 14.12 -20.65
N GLU A 265 -4.82 13.35 -21.71
CA GLU A 265 -5.72 12.28 -22.14
C GLU A 265 -5.74 11.14 -21.12
N ILE A 266 -4.59 10.75 -20.55
CA ILE A 266 -4.50 9.77 -19.45
C ILE A 266 -5.31 10.27 -18.25
N ALA A 267 -5.13 11.52 -17.82
CA ALA A 267 -5.88 12.13 -16.72
C ALA A 267 -7.40 12.06 -16.94
N ARG A 268 -7.86 12.33 -18.16
CA ARG A 268 -9.29 12.21 -18.52
C ARG A 268 -9.78 10.76 -18.44
N LEU A 269 -8.98 9.79 -18.90
CA LEU A 269 -9.34 8.38 -18.93
C LEU A 269 -9.38 7.78 -17.52
N THR A 270 -8.42 8.12 -16.67
CA THR A 270 -8.31 7.60 -15.30
C THR A 270 -9.13 8.39 -14.29
N ARG A 271 -9.57 9.61 -14.65
CA ARG A 271 -10.16 10.61 -13.73
C ARG A 271 -9.23 11.00 -12.58
N HIS A 272 -7.92 10.87 -12.80
CA HIS A 272 -6.86 11.30 -11.87
C HIS A 272 -6.09 12.48 -12.45
N ALA A 273 -5.59 13.39 -11.62
CA ALA A 273 -4.98 14.65 -12.06
C ALA A 273 -3.53 14.50 -12.57
N PHE A 274 -3.30 13.56 -13.49
CA PHE A 274 -1.99 13.36 -14.10
C PHE A 274 -1.56 14.55 -14.97
N THR A 275 -0.27 14.86 -14.94
CA THR A 275 0.38 15.94 -15.70
C THR A 275 1.72 15.48 -16.27
N GLY A 276 2.23 16.22 -17.26
CA GLY A 276 3.59 16.03 -17.74
C GLY A 276 4.62 16.42 -16.67
N ALA A 277 5.66 15.63 -16.49
CA ALA A 277 6.76 16.00 -15.59
C ALA A 277 7.44 17.28 -16.08
N PRO A 278 7.68 18.27 -15.20
CA PRO A 278 8.32 19.54 -15.59
C PRO A 278 9.77 19.34 -16.05
N ASN A 279 10.43 18.28 -15.57
CA ASN A 279 11.76 17.88 -16.03
C ASN A 279 11.74 16.40 -16.41
N ARG A 280 11.86 16.12 -17.72
CA ARG A 280 11.81 14.76 -18.28
C ARG A 280 13.08 13.96 -18.02
N PHE A 281 14.23 14.64 -17.91
CA PHE A 281 15.52 14.00 -17.58
C PHE A 281 15.45 13.36 -16.20
N ALA A 282 15.04 14.13 -15.18
CA ALA A 282 14.87 13.60 -13.82
C ALA A 282 13.84 12.48 -13.77
N ALA A 283 12.70 12.64 -14.45
CA ALA A 283 11.63 11.64 -14.47
C ALA A 283 12.03 10.30 -15.14
N GLN A 284 13.11 10.28 -15.94
CA GLN A 284 13.62 9.07 -16.58
C GLN A 284 14.86 8.52 -15.87
N ALA A 285 15.74 9.41 -15.40
CA ALA A 285 17.01 9.10 -14.76
C ALA A 285 16.85 8.55 -13.33
N SER A 286 15.76 8.89 -12.63
CA SER A 286 15.50 8.43 -11.27
C SER A 286 14.11 7.80 -11.10
N CYS A 287 13.88 7.19 -9.94
CA CYS A 287 12.59 6.66 -9.50
C CYS A 287 12.17 7.26 -8.15
N ASP A 288 12.62 8.48 -7.83
CA ASP A 288 12.47 9.09 -6.50
C ASP A 288 11.02 9.16 -6.00
N PRO A 289 10.00 9.47 -6.83
CA PRO A 289 8.62 9.42 -6.38
C PRO A 289 8.20 8.05 -5.81
N LEU A 290 8.65 6.96 -6.44
CA LEU A 290 8.36 5.60 -5.99
C LEU A 290 9.17 5.21 -4.75
N VAL A 291 10.42 5.65 -4.66
CA VAL A 291 11.24 5.47 -3.44
C VAL A 291 10.58 6.15 -2.25
N ARG A 292 10.08 7.39 -2.42
CA ARG A 292 9.36 8.08 -1.34
C ARG A 292 8.06 7.39 -0.97
N VAL A 293 7.28 6.91 -1.95
CA VAL A 293 6.05 6.15 -1.66
C VAL A 293 6.36 4.87 -0.89
N SER A 294 7.40 4.13 -1.29
CA SER A 294 7.87 2.95 -0.56
C SER A 294 8.24 3.28 0.90
N ALA A 295 8.98 4.38 1.12
CA ALA A 295 9.33 4.82 2.47
C ALA A 295 8.08 5.19 3.31
N ALA A 296 7.04 5.76 2.69
CA ALA A 296 5.77 6.03 3.36
C ALA A 296 5.00 4.74 3.70
N LEU A 297 5.02 3.73 2.81
CA LEU A 297 4.47 2.39 3.10
C LEU A 297 5.20 1.72 4.26
N ARG A 298 6.53 1.84 4.33
CA ARG A 298 7.33 1.38 5.48
C ARG A 298 6.89 2.08 6.77
N THR A 299 6.71 3.40 6.76
CA THR A 299 6.22 4.14 7.94
C THR A 299 4.86 3.64 8.41
N LEU A 300 3.93 3.39 7.48
CA LEU A 300 2.65 2.76 7.80
C LEU A 300 2.82 1.37 8.42
N ALA A 301 3.69 0.53 7.84
CA ALA A 301 3.99 -0.80 8.36
C ALA A 301 4.54 -0.76 9.81
N VAL A 302 5.37 0.23 10.15
CA VAL A 302 5.87 0.43 11.52
C VAL A 302 4.72 0.72 12.50
N SER A 303 3.78 1.58 12.13
CA SER A 303 2.59 1.89 12.94
C SER A 303 1.70 0.65 13.14
N LEU A 304 1.44 -0.10 12.06
CA LEU A 304 0.65 -1.34 12.11
C LEU A 304 1.34 -2.45 12.93
N PHE A 305 2.67 -2.52 12.88
CA PHE A 305 3.45 -3.46 13.69
C PHE A 305 3.21 -3.21 15.18
N LYS A 306 3.29 -1.94 15.62
CA LYS A 306 3.00 -1.56 17.02
C LYS A 306 1.57 -1.93 17.40
N PHE A 307 0.60 -1.57 16.56
CA PHE A 307 -0.81 -1.86 16.83
C PHE A 307 -1.08 -3.37 17.01
N ALA A 308 -0.63 -4.19 16.07
CA ALA A 308 -0.77 -5.65 16.18
C ALA A 308 -0.01 -6.25 17.36
N ASN A 309 1.21 -5.75 17.64
CA ASN A 309 2.02 -6.23 18.74
C ASN A 309 1.36 -5.95 20.09
N ASP A 310 0.79 -4.77 20.29
CA ASP A 310 0.06 -4.45 21.50
C ASP A 310 -1.15 -5.38 21.68
N LEU A 311 -1.97 -5.58 20.64
CA LEU A 311 -3.17 -6.41 20.77
C LEU A 311 -2.85 -7.87 21.14
N ARG A 312 -1.75 -8.44 20.64
CA ARG A 312 -1.33 -9.80 21.07
C ARG A 312 -0.80 -9.83 22.50
N TRP A 313 -0.13 -8.77 22.97
CA TRP A 313 0.33 -8.68 24.36
C TRP A 313 -0.84 -8.52 25.32
N LEU A 314 -1.76 -7.60 25.01
CA LEU A 314 -2.97 -7.36 25.80
C LEU A 314 -3.91 -8.57 25.78
N GLY A 315 -3.92 -9.35 24.71
CA GLY A 315 -4.64 -10.63 24.62
C GLY A 315 -3.89 -11.86 25.14
N SER A 316 -2.66 -11.72 25.67
CA SER A 316 -1.87 -12.85 26.16
C SER A 316 -2.53 -13.51 27.38
N GLY A 317 -2.69 -14.83 27.39
CA GLY A 317 -3.42 -15.51 28.46
C GLY A 317 -3.85 -16.94 28.07
N PRO A 318 -4.97 -17.45 28.61
CA PRO A 318 -6.00 -16.73 29.38
C PRO A 318 -5.70 -16.62 30.90
N ARG A 319 -4.66 -17.29 31.41
CA ARG A 319 -4.39 -17.34 32.87
C ARG A 319 -3.04 -16.80 33.30
N THR A 320 -2.05 -16.83 32.42
CA THR A 320 -0.63 -16.57 32.76
C THR A 320 -0.05 -15.41 31.94
N GLY A 321 -0.91 -14.48 31.49
CA GLY A 321 -0.54 -13.30 30.72
C GLY A 321 -1.31 -12.07 31.21
N LEU A 322 -1.34 -11.01 30.39
CA LEU A 322 -2.06 -9.78 30.72
C LEU A 322 -3.58 -9.97 30.65
N HIS A 323 -4.07 -10.60 29.58
CA HIS A 323 -5.47 -10.95 29.35
C HIS A 323 -6.45 -9.79 29.57
N GLU A 324 -6.05 -8.57 29.20
CA GLU A 324 -6.92 -7.39 29.21
C GLU A 324 -7.94 -7.42 28.06
N LEU A 325 -7.59 -8.12 26.98
CA LEU A 325 -8.43 -8.30 25.81
C LEU A 325 -8.79 -9.78 25.60
N ASP A 326 -10.05 -10.01 25.24
CA ASP A 326 -10.54 -11.26 24.69
C ASP A 326 -10.55 -11.15 23.16
N LEU A 327 -9.60 -11.84 22.53
CA LEU A 327 -9.44 -11.85 21.08
C LEU A 327 -10.41 -12.85 20.42
N PRO A 328 -10.94 -12.56 19.22
CA PRO A 328 -11.78 -13.50 18.48
C PRO A 328 -11.10 -14.84 18.22
N SER A 329 -11.86 -15.93 18.33
CA SER A 329 -11.39 -17.29 18.05
C SER A 329 -11.80 -17.70 16.64
N ASN A 330 -10.92 -17.49 15.67
CA ASN A 330 -11.20 -17.77 14.24
C ASN A 330 -10.86 -19.22 13.85
N GLU A 331 -9.89 -19.85 14.52
CA GLU A 331 -9.48 -21.22 14.28
C GLU A 331 -8.91 -21.89 15.55
N PRO A 332 -8.80 -23.24 15.59
CA PRO A 332 -8.08 -23.93 16.65
C PRO A 332 -6.60 -23.53 16.67
N GLY A 333 -6.10 -23.07 17.82
CA GLY A 333 -4.73 -22.52 17.94
C GLY A 333 -3.63 -23.56 18.18
N SER A 334 -3.96 -24.85 18.31
CA SER A 334 -2.95 -25.89 18.50
C SER A 334 -3.45 -27.26 18.05
N SER A 335 -2.56 -28.00 17.40
CA SER A 335 -2.79 -29.41 17.06
C SER A 335 -2.78 -30.35 18.27
N ILE A 336 -2.22 -29.93 19.43
CA ILE A 336 -1.99 -30.80 20.60
C ILE A 336 -2.57 -30.24 21.91
N MET A 337 -2.89 -28.96 21.99
CA MET A 337 -3.50 -28.33 23.18
C MET A 337 -4.97 -27.99 22.93
N PRO A 338 -5.93 -28.88 23.24
CA PRO A 338 -7.34 -28.60 23.11
C PRO A 338 -7.74 -27.32 23.84
N GLY A 339 -8.52 -26.46 23.17
CA GLY A 339 -9.01 -25.19 23.73
C GLY A 339 -8.04 -24.01 23.64
N LYS A 340 -6.80 -24.19 23.15
CA LYS A 340 -5.88 -23.07 22.89
C LYS A 340 -6.31 -22.30 21.64
N VAL A 341 -6.32 -20.98 21.72
CA VAL A 341 -6.56 -20.04 20.61
C VAL A 341 -5.39 -19.04 20.57
N ASN A 342 -4.87 -18.74 19.38
CA ASN A 342 -3.71 -17.85 19.19
C ASN A 342 -4.14 -16.53 18.55
N PRO A 343 -3.37 -15.44 18.73
CA PRO A 343 -3.60 -14.15 18.08
C PRO A 343 -3.10 -14.13 16.62
N THR A 344 -3.52 -15.08 15.78
CA THR A 344 -2.96 -15.32 14.43
C THR A 344 -3.08 -14.13 13.47
N GLN A 345 -4.15 -13.33 13.58
CA GLN A 345 -4.30 -12.11 12.79
C GLN A 345 -3.24 -11.07 13.14
N ALA A 346 -2.86 -10.96 14.42
CA ALA A 346 -1.76 -10.10 14.83
C ALA A 346 -0.42 -10.67 14.32
N GLU A 347 -0.20 -11.97 14.42
CA GLU A 347 1.01 -12.63 13.89
C GLU A 347 1.18 -12.39 12.38
N ALA A 348 0.11 -12.51 11.61
CA ALA A 348 0.09 -12.24 10.18
C ALA A 348 0.42 -10.77 9.86
N MET A 349 -0.15 -9.81 10.60
CA MET A 349 0.17 -8.39 10.46
C MET A 349 1.65 -8.11 10.72
N LEU A 350 2.25 -8.73 11.74
CA LEU A 350 3.68 -8.56 12.03
C LEU A 350 4.56 -9.09 10.89
N MET A 351 4.23 -10.25 10.31
CA MET A 351 4.96 -10.80 9.16
C MET A 351 4.82 -9.90 7.93
N VAL A 352 3.62 -9.40 7.64
CA VAL A 352 3.37 -8.45 6.55
C VAL A 352 4.18 -7.17 6.73
N ALA A 353 4.19 -6.61 7.95
CA ALA A 353 4.97 -5.41 8.24
C ALA A 353 6.47 -5.61 8.06
N VAL A 354 7.02 -6.76 8.48
CA VAL A 354 8.43 -7.12 8.21
C VAL A 354 8.71 -7.19 6.72
N GLN A 355 7.82 -7.82 5.95
CA GLN A 355 7.99 -7.94 4.50
C GLN A 355 7.97 -6.56 3.81
N VAL A 356 7.07 -5.66 4.18
CA VAL A 356 7.04 -4.29 3.63
C VAL A 356 8.30 -3.50 3.96
N ILE A 357 8.84 -3.67 5.17
CA ILE A 357 10.12 -3.03 5.55
C ILE A 357 11.26 -3.58 4.69
N ALA A 358 11.26 -4.88 4.39
CA ALA A 358 12.26 -5.50 3.52
C ALA A 358 12.12 -5.04 2.06
N ASP A 359 10.89 -4.98 1.54
CA ASP A 359 10.57 -4.47 0.20
C ASP A 359 11.09 -3.03 0.04
N ASP A 360 10.94 -2.17 1.05
CA ASP A 360 11.49 -0.80 1.05
C ASP A 360 13.02 -0.77 0.98
N GLY A 361 13.70 -1.70 1.67
CA GLY A 361 15.14 -1.87 1.55
C GLY A 361 15.57 -2.15 0.11
N ALA A 362 14.85 -3.03 -0.59
CA ALA A 362 15.10 -3.33 -2.00
C ALA A 362 14.80 -2.13 -2.91
N VAL A 363 13.69 -1.43 -2.70
CA VAL A 363 13.30 -0.25 -3.48
C VAL A 363 14.28 0.90 -3.29
N SER A 364 14.73 1.15 -2.05
CA SER A 364 15.71 2.18 -1.72
C SER A 364 17.04 1.92 -2.43
N MET A 365 17.54 0.69 -2.36
CA MET A 365 18.78 0.29 -3.04
C MET A 365 18.64 0.42 -4.56
N ALA A 366 17.57 -0.13 -5.15
CA ALA A 366 17.31 -0.03 -6.58
C ALA A 366 17.14 1.42 -7.07
N GLY A 367 16.55 2.29 -6.24
CA GLY A 367 16.40 3.71 -6.53
C GLY A 367 17.73 4.46 -6.59
N ALA A 368 18.72 4.05 -5.79
CA ALA A 368 20.05 4.66 -5.75
C ALA A 368 20.90 4.33 -7.00
N GLU A 369 20.60 3.24 -7.69
CA GLU A 369 21.35 2.72 -8.85
C GLU A 369 21.00 3.41 -10.19
N GLY A 370 20.60 4.68 -10.16
CA GLY A 370 20.43 5.48 -11.37
C GLY A 370 21.78 5.79 -12.03
N ASN A 371 21.91 5.57 -13.34
CA ASN A 371 23.12 5.94 -14.08
C ASN A 371 22.77 6.83 -15.28
N PHE A 372 23.34 8.04 -15.31
CA PHE A 372 23.14 9.02 -16.38
C PHE A 372 21.64 9.26 -16.64
N GLU A 373 21.14 9.05 -17.86
CA GLU A 373 19.78 9.38 -18.27
C GLU A 373 18.72 8.32 -17.89
N LEU A 374 19.08 7.21 -17.25
CA LEU A 374 18.14 6.12 -16.95
C LEU A 374 18.45 5.38 -15.64
N ASN A 375 17.44 5.21 -14.78
CA ASN A 375 17.45 4.15 -13.77
C ASN A 375 16.93 2.85 -14.41
N ALA A 376 17.78 1.82 -14.43
CA ALA A 376 17.50 0.51 -15.02
C ALA A 376 17.14 -0.55 -13.97
N PHE A 377 16.51 -0.18 -12.87
CA PHE A 377 16.01 -1.11 -11.85
C PHE A 377 14.47 -1.01 -11.70
N ARG A 378 13.80 -0.52 -12.75
CA ARG A 378 12.36 -0.24 -12.71
C ARG A 378 11.48 -1.47 -12.43
N PRO A 379 11.69 -2.65 -13.04
CA PRO A 379 10.90 -3.84 -12.73
C PRO A 379 10.90 -4.25 -11.26
N VAL A 380 12.07 -4.26 -10.60
CA VAL A 380 12.16 -4.65 -9.19
C VAL A 380 11.52 -3.60 -8.28
N ILE A 381 11.66 -2.31 -8.61
CA ILE A 381 10.99 -1.22 -7.86
C ILE A 381 9.48 -1.38 -7.92
N ILE A 382 8.90 -1.51 -9.11
CA ILE A 382 7.44 -1.56 -9.26
C ILE A 382 6.85 -2.84 -8.67
N ASN A 383 7.56 -3.96 -8.76
CA ASN A 383 7.13 -5.22 -8.16
C ASN A 383 7.00 -5.09 -6.64
N ASN A 384 8.03 -4.59 -5.97
CA ASN A 384 8.04 -4.43 -4.51
C ASN A 384 7.01 -3.40 -4.03
N VAL A 385 6.88 -2.26 -4.71
CA VAL A 385 5.87 -1.25 -4.32
C VAL A 385 4.44 -1.79 -4.45
N LEU A 386 4.10 -2.45 -5.57
CA LEU A 386 2.77 -3.04 -5.76
C LEU A 386 2.53 -4.24 -4.83
N HIS A 387 3.56 -5.03 -4.54
CA HIS A 387 3.50 -6.12 -3.57
C HIS A 387 3.15 -5.61 -2.18
N SER A 388 3.90 -4.63 -1.68
CA SER A 388 3.67 -3.97 -0.39
C SER A 388 2.26 -3.38 -0.29
N ILE A 389 1.79 -2.67 -1.33
CA ILE A 389 0.42 -2.14 -1.38
C ILE A 389 -0.62 -3.26 -1.25
N ARG A 390 -0.45 -4.37 -1.97
CA ARG A 390 -1.38 -5.50 -1.96
C ARG A 390 -1.45 -6.15 -0.58
N ILE A 391 -0.30 -6.56 -0.03
CA ILE A 391 -0.27 -7.30 1.24
C ILE A 391 -0.72 -6.44 2.43
N LEU A 392 -0.43 -5.13 2.42
CA LEU A 392 -0.95 -4.22 3.43
C LEU A 392 -2.46 -4.08 3.34
N ALA A 393 -2.99 -3.81 2.14
CA ALA A 393 -4.42 -3.63 1.96
C ALA A 393 -5.20 -4.88 2.41
N ASP A 394 -4.78 -6.05 1.92
CA ASP A 394 -5.41 -7.33 2.25
C ASP A 394 -5.32 -7.58 3.78
N MET A 395 -4.14 -7.40 4.38
CA MET A 395 -3.95 -7.66 5.81
C MET A 395 -4.70 -6.66 6.70
N MET A 396 -4.81 -5.39 6.33
CA MET A 396 -5.61 -4.42 7.09
C MET A 396 -7.09 -4.77 7.10
N ASP A 397 -7.63 -5.26 5.98
CA ASP A 397 -9.02 -5.73 5.92
C ASP A 397 -9.25 -6.96 6.79
N HIS A 398 -8.34 -7.95 6.74
CA HIS A 398 -8.45 -9.16 7.56
C HIS A 398 -8.25 -8.85 9.04
N PHE A 399 -7.26 -8.02 9.39
CA PHE A 399 -7.01 -7.61 10.77
C PHE A 399 -8.20 -6.83 11.36
N ARG A 400 -8.83 -5.99 10.54
CA ARG A 400 -10.08 -5.31 10.91
C ARG A 400 -11.20 -6.32 11.22
N GLU A 401 -11.52 -7.17 10.26
CA GLU A 401 -12.69 -8.05 10.29
C GLU A 401 -12.56 -9.17 11.33
N TYR A 402 -11.41 -9.84 11.35
CA TYR A 402 -11.18 -11.05 12.14
C TYR A 402 -10.51 -10.79 13.49
N LEU A 403 -10.19 -9.53 13.83
CA LEU A 403 -9.62 -9.20 15.14
C LEU A 403 -10.20 -7.91 15.73
N VAL A 404 -10.05 -6.76 15.06
CA VAL A 404 -10.41 -5.45 15.64
C VAL A 404 -11.92 -5.29 15.89
N GLU A 405 -12.77 -5.74 14.97
CA GLU A 405 -14.23 -5.59 15.16
C GLU A 405 -14.75 -6.51 16.27
N GLY A 406 -14.20 -7.72 16.38
CA GLY A 406 -14.63 -8.74 17.32
C GLY A 406 -14.01 -8.69 18.71
N VAL A 407 -12.91 -7.96 18.92
CA VAL A 407 -12.22 -7.91 20.22
C VAL A 407 -13.11 -7.32 21.32
N ARG A 408 -13.03 -7.92 22.51
CA ARG A 408 -13.76 -7.53 23.73
C ARG A 408 -12.79 -7.25 24.86
N LEU A 409 -13.26 -6.51 25.86
CA LEU A 409 -12.50 -6.25 27.08
C LEU A 409 -12.76 -7.34 28.11
N ASN A 410 -11.71 -7.76 28.81
CA ASN A 410 -11.84 -8.52 30.04
C ASN A 410 -11.98 -7.53 31.21
N THR A 411 -13.20 -7.02 31.42
CA THR A 411 -13.48 -6.02 32.44
C THR A 411 -13.04 -6.43 33.85
N PRO A 412 -13.29 -7.67 34.34
CA PRO A 412 -12.81 -8.08 35.66
C PRO A 412 -11.28 -8.01 35.81
N LYS A 413 -10.54 -8.35 34.75
CA LYS A 413 -9.07 -8.26 34.75
C LYS A 413 -8.61 -6.81 34.80
N LEU A 414 -9.20 -5.94 33.99
CA LEU A 414 -8.89 -4.50 33.99
C LEU A 414 -9.15 -3.85 35.35
N GLU A 415 -10.30 -4.13 35.96
CA GLU A 415 -10.67 -3.64 37.29
C GLU A 415 -9.69 -4.14 38.36
N SER A 416 -9.35 -5.43 38.34
CA SER A 416 -8.38 -6.02 39.26
C SER A 416 -6.99 -5.40 39.12
N ASP A 417 -6.53 -5.12 37.90
CA ASP A 417 -5.22 -4.51 37.67
C ASP A 417 -5.18 -3.07 38.18
N VAL A 418 -6.25 -2.30 37.96
CA VAL A 418 -6.38 -0.94 38.49
C VAL A 418 -6.38 -0.93 40.01
N GLU A 419 -7.10 -1.86 40.66
CA GLU A 419 -7.15 -1.97 42.13
C GLU A 419 -5.78 -2.34 42.73
N ARG A 420 -5.03 -3.21 42.06
CA ARG A 420 -3.72 -3.69 42.55
C ARG A 420 -2.57 -2.76 42.23
N SER A 421 -2.69 -1.89 41.23
CA SER A 421 -1.62 -1.00 40.85
C SER A 421 -1.29 0.00 41.96
N VAL A 422 -0.03 0.02 42.37
CA VAL A 422 0.50 0.97 43.35
C VAL A 422 0.87 2.32 42.72
N MET A 423 0.89 2.44 41.40
CA MET A 423 1.40 3.62 40.69
C MET A 423 0.44 4.81 40.70
N MET A 424 -0.82 4.62 41.11
CA MET A 424 -1.71 5.76 41.38
C MET A 424 -1.23 6.64 42.55
N VAL A 425 -0.25 6.16 43.33
CA VAL A 425 0.47 6.95 44.34
C VAL A 425 1.06 8.24 43.78
N THR A 426 1.37 8.29 42.47
CA THR A 426 1.83 9.51 41.78
C THR A 426 0.87 10.70 41.99
N ALA A 427 -0.43 10.44 42.16
CA ALA A 427 -1.43 11.47 42.43
C ALA A 427 -1.26 12.13 43.81
N LEU A 428 -0.63 11.44 44.78
CA LEU A 428 -0.38 11.97 46.12
C LEU A 428 0.87 12.87 46.16
N SER A 429 1.82 12.72 45.23
CA SER A 429 3.08 13.48 45.22
C SER A 429 2.92 15.00 45.30
N PRO A 430 1.96 15.65 44.61
CA PRO A 430 1.74 17.09 44.74
C PRO A 430 1.16 17.52 46.11
N VAL A 431 0.62 16.58 46.89
CA VAL A 431 -0.02 16.84 48.19
C VAL A 431 0.92 16.54 49.36
N ILE A 432 1.62 15.40 49.31
CA ILE A 432 2.46 14.91 50.42
C ILE A 432 3.95 14.86 50.09
N GLY A 433 4.35 15.20 48.86
CA GLY A 433 5.73 15.13 48.39
C GLY A 433 6.09 13.78 47.75
N TYR A 434 7.09 13.80 46.88
CA TYR A 434 7.56 12.61 46.16
C TYR A 434 8.13 11.55 47.10
N ASP A 435 9.00 11.93 48.04
CA ASP A 435 9.68 10.97 48.93
C ASP A 435 8.70 10.20 49.82
N GLU A 436 7.65 10.86 50.33
CA GLU A 436 6.61 10.20 51.12
C GLU A 436 5.74 9.29 50.25
N SER A 437 5.41 9.73 49.04
CA SER A 437 4.68 8.91 48.06
C SER A 437 5.48 7.65 47.68
N ALA A 438 6.79 7.79 47.47
CA ALA A 438 7.68 6.66 47.18
C ALA A 438 7.75 5.66 48.34
N LYS A 439 7.85 6.14 49.59
CA LYS A 439 7.80 5.26 50.78
C LYS A 439 6.50 4.47 50.86
N ILE A 440 5.36 5.11 50.58
CA ILE A 440 4.05 4.44 50.54
C ILE A 440 4.04 3.34 49.47
N ALA A 441 4.52 3.64 48.26
CA ALA A 441 4.58 2.67 47.17
C ALA A 441 5.47 1.47 47.50
N HIS A 442 6.67 1.73 48.02
CA HIS A 442 7.60 0.68 48.43
C HIS A 442 7.02 -0.20 49.54
N ARG A 443 6.32 0.41 50.50
CA ARG A 443 5.64 -0.33 51.55
C ARG A 443 4.49 -1.18 51.02
N ALA A 444 3.68 -0.64 50.11
CA ALA A 444 2.59 -1.38 49.49
C ALA A 444 3.10 -2.66 48.80
N ILE A 445 4.19 -2.54 48.05
CA ILE A 445 4.84 -3.68 47.37
C ILE A 445 5.45 -4.65 48.39
N ALA A 446 6.21 -4.15 49.37
CA ALA A 446 6.94 -5.00 50.32
C ALA A 446 6.01 -5.80 51.24
N ASP A 447 4.88 -5.21 51.62
CA ASP A 447 3.91 -5.79 52.56
C ASP A 447 2.72 -6.48 51.84
N ASP A 448 2.70 -6.53 50.49
CA ASP A 448 1.57 -7.01 49.65
C ASP A 448 0.23 -6.37 50.03
N LEU A 449 0.23 -5.04 50.15
CA LEU A 449 -0.95 -4.24 50.50
C LEU A 449 -1.51 -3.51 49.28
N THR A 450 -2.80 -3.21 49.32
CA THR A 450 -3.36 -2.21 48.42
C THR A 450 -2.71 -0.85 48.68
N LEU A 451 -2.72 0.01 47.65
CA LEU A 451 -2.21 1.38 47.80
C LEU A 451 -2.93 2.14 48.92
N LYS A 452 -4.25 1.96 49.05
CA LYS A 452 -5.06 2.61 50.09
C LYS A 452 -4.62 2.17 51.49
N GLU A 453 -4.45 0.87 51.72
CA GLU A 453 -3.97 0.34 53.01
C GLU A 453 -2.59 0.88 53.38
N ALA A 454 -1.64 0.88 52.44
CA ALA A 454 -0.29 1.39 52.65
C ALA A 454 -0.28 2.90 52.95
N ALA A 455 -1.14 3.67 52.28
CA ALA A 455 -1.30 5.10 52.50
C ALA A 455 -1.86 5.38 53.91
N MET A 456 -2.91 4.66 54.34
CA MET A 456 -3.49 4.82 55.67
C MET A 456 -2.49 4.47 56.78
N ARG A 457 -1.74 3.38 56.60
CA ARG A 457 -0.67 2.97 57.55
C ARG A 457 0.51 3.95 57.60
N SER A 458 0.63 4.83 56.61
CA SER A 458 1.66 5.87 56.53
C SER A 458 1.13 7.25 56.90
N GLY A 459 -0.12 7.34 57.41
CA GLY A 459 -0.70 8.56 57.97
C GLY A 459 -1.47 9.44 56.98
N VAL A 460 -1.75 8.96 55.76
CA VAL A 460 -2.64 9.67 54.83
C VAL A 460 -4.08 9.50 55.32
N ASP A 461 -4.84 10.61 55.38
CA ASP A 461 -6.26 10.57 55.73
C ASP A 461 -7.09 9.90 54.62
N GLU A 462 -8.07 9.08 54.99
CA GLU A 462 -8.89 8.32 54.04
C GLU A 462 -9.67 9.23 53.08
N ARG A 463 -10.25 10.33 53.60
CA ARG A 463 -11.01 11.27 52.76
C ARG A 463 -10.09 12.07 51.83
N LEU A 464 -8.85 12.31 52.23
CA LEU A 464 -7.83 12.85 51.35
C LEU A 464 -7.50 11.84 50.24
N PHE A 465 -7.26 10.59 50.58
CA PHE A 465 -6.95 9.53 49.63
C PHE A 465 -8.06 9.37 48.59
N ASP A 466 -9.29 9.14 49.02
CA ASP A 466 -10.43 8.91 48.12
C ASP A 466 -10.75 10.12 47.23
N ARG A 467 -10.40 11.33 47.68
CA ARG A 467 -10.55 12.56 46.87
C ARG A 467 -9.48 12.68 45.80
N VAL A 468 -8.27 12.22 46.08
CA VAL A 468 -7.08 12.41 45.23
C VAL A 468 -6.87 11.23 44.28
N VAL A 469 -7.07 10.01 44.78
CA VAL A 469 -6.83 8.76 44.08
C VAL A 469 -8.17 8.24 43.55
N ASP A 470 -8.62 8.87 42.47
CA ASP A 470 -9.80 8.49 41.69
C ASP A 470 -9.31 8.04 40.30
N PRO A 471 -9.33 6.73 39.97
CA PRO A 471 -8.73 6.21 38.74
C PRO A 471 -9.25 6.89 37.47
N GLU A 472 -10.56 7.20 37.40
CA GLU A 472 -11.13 7.85 36.22
C GLU A 472 -10.65 9.30 36.09
N ARG A 473 -10.63 10.05 37.20
CA ARG A 473 -10.13 11.43 37.19
C ARG A 473 -8.65 11.51 36.85
N LEU A 474 -7.87 10.51 37.24
CA LEU A 474 -6.44 10.43 36.95
C LEU A 474 -6.11 10.18 35.47
N THR A 475 -7.12 9.86 34.65
CA THR A 475 -6.97 9.78 33.18
C THR A 475 -7.01 11.15 32.48
N ARG A 476 -7.16 12.25 33.22
CA ARG A 476 -7.33 13.62 32.68
C ARG A 476 -6.31 14.60 33.28
N PRO A 477 -5.99 15.71 32.58
CA PRO A 477 -5.10 16.73 33.13
C PRO A 477 -5.63 17.32 34.44
N GLY A 478 -4.77 17.39 35.46
CA GLY A 478 -5.11 17.97 36.75
C GLY A 478 -3.96 17.84 37.75
N VAL A 479 -4.02 18.64 38.83
CA VAL A 479 -3.09 18.53 39.98
C VAL A 479 -3.91 18.48 41.25
N ALA A 480 -3.78 17.39 41.99
CA ALA A 480 -4.39 17.26 43.32
C ALA A 480 -3.82 18.34 44.26
N GLY A 481 -4.70 19.04 44.99
CA GLY A 481 -4.31 20.04 45.98
C GLY A 481 -4.43 21.51 45.55
N ASN A 482 -4.53 21.82 44.25
CA ASN A 482 -4.82 23.18 43.78
C ASN A 482 -6.34 23.47 43.82
N GLY A 483 -6.84 23.77 45.02
CA GLY A 483 -8.18 24.30 45.28
C GLY A 483 -8.42 25.71 44.73
N ARG A 484 -8.10 25.96 43.46
CA ARG A 484 -8.74 27.03 42.68
C ARG A 484 -9.70 26.39 41.71
N THR A 485 -10.91 26.15 42.21
CA THR A 485 -12.12 26.21 41.41
C THR A 485 -11.99 27.38 40.42
N ARG A 486 -11.93 27.10 39.11
CA ARG A 486 -12.31 28.08 38.11
C ARG A 486 -13.77 28.42 38.41
N ARG A 487 -14.00 29.49 39.18
CA ARG A 487 -15.25 30.24 39.09
C ARG A 487 -15.33 30.70 37.64
N THR A 488 -16.24 30.10 36.88
CA THR A 488 -16.78 30.72 35.68
C THR A 488 -17.41 32.04 36.12
N GLY A 489 -16.80 33.15 35.70
CA GLY A 489 -17.28 34.50 35.93
C GLY A 489 -16.72 35.41 34.85
N GLY A 490 -17.61 35.95 34.03
CA GLY A 490 -17.31 36.80 32.86
C GLY A 490 -17.93 36.22 31.60
#